data_AF-A0A2E4AC30-F1
#
_entry.id   AF-A0A2E4AC30-F1
#
_cell.length_a   1.000
_cell.length_b   1.000
_cell.length_c   1.000
_cell.angle_alpha   90.00
_cell.angle_beta   90.00
_cell.angle_gamma   90.00
#
_symmetry.space_group_name_H-M   'P 1'
#
loop_
_entity.id
_entity.type
_entity.pdbx_description
1 polymer ?
#
loop_
_entity_poly.entity_id
_entity_poly.type
_entity_poly.pdbx_seq_one_letter_code
_entity_poly.pdbx_strand_id
1 'polypeptide(L)'
;MPQDTLNLGLWDRVSRGYKMTKLGMRVIRADPELMIYTLISLILSVGVALLVLSGTLGLSALVPETTDAASNSNEEDAFAVATLTLAFLGYMAISIVTVFWNSAIIASAYERLSSGSNPSFSFGIKKASECLPSIFIWGIISGTVGLFLKILEGISENEKSPIAFFAMFIHFILGAAWWALTFFVVPMMVLDKHGVFDSLQSSPKLFSDTWGENIGATGGVGVIQFLSTLLCISICIPLFFLGDYGVIFGIVLILFLIGLISLFFVTVDSVNRASLYYYAKTGEMPPMAEKMGIVF
;
A
#
# COMPACT_ATOMS: atom_id res chain seq x y z
N MET A 1 -25.05 11.23 -4.77
CA MET A 1 -25.14 11.35 -3.31
C MET A 1 -26.59 11.41 -2.89
N PRO A 2 -27.03 10.60 -1.91
CA PRO A 2 -28.24 10.88 -1.15
C PRO A 2 -28.11 12.25 -0.47
N GLN A 3 -29.17 13.06 -0.47
CA GLN A 3 -29.12 14.44 0.03
C GLN A 3 -28.74 14.56 1.52
N ASP A 4 -28.86 13.49 2.29
CA ASP A 4 -28.61 13.48 3.74
C ASP A 4 -27.12 13.58 4.12
N THR A 5 -26.17 13.30 3.21
CA THR A 5 -24.73 13.31 3.53
C THR A 5 -24.07 14.69 3.46
N LEU A 6 -24.72 15.67 2.82
CA LEU A 6 -24.15 16.99 2.56
C LEU A 6 -24.05 17.88 3.81
N ASN A 7 -24.89 17.64 4.83
CA ASN A 7 -24.96 18.46 6.05
C ASN A 7 -24.19 17.90 7.25
N LEU A 8 -23.44 16.81 7.09
CA LEU A 8 -22.71 16.20 8.20
C LEU A 8 -21.41 16.95 8.53
N GLY A 9 -21.20 17.18 9.82
CA GLY A 9 -20.01 17.81 10.35
C GLY A 9 -18.76 16.99 10.05
N LEU A 10 -17.60 17.64 9.99
CA LEU A 10 -16.31 17.00 9.74
C LEU A 10 -16.05 15.82 10.70
N TRP A 11 -16.46 15.96 11.96
CA TRP A 11 -16.30 14.91 12.97
C TRP A 11 -17.12 13.66 12.67
N ASP A 12 -18.37 13.80 12.21
CA ASP A 12 -19.21 12.66 11.88
C ASP A 12 -18.64 11.89 10.69
N ARG A 13 -18.11 12.60 9.69
CA ARG A 13 -17.42 12.00 8.53
C ARG A 13 -16.20 11.19 8.95
N VAL A 14 -15.35 11.77 9.80
CA VAL A 14 -14.16 11.08 10.34
C VAL A 14 -14.56 9.89 11.20
N SER A 15 -15.58 10.04 12.05
CA SER A 15 -16.10 8.95 12.88
C SER A 15 -16.67 7.81 12.03
N ARG A 16 -17.33 8.10 10.91
CA ARG A 16 -17.77 7.08 9.95
C ARG A 16 -16.59 6.36 9.31
N GLY A 17 -15.57 7.10 8.89
CA GLY A 17 -14.31 6.52 8.42
C GLY A 17 -13.72 5.54 9.44
N TYR A 18 -13.66 5.92 10.71
CA TYR A 18 -13.18 5.03 11.77
C TYR A 18 -14.06 3.77 11.96
N LYS A 19 -15.38 3.89 11.80
CA LYS A 19 -16.29 2.73 11.78
C LYS A 19 -16.02 1.82 10.57
N MET A 20 -15.63 2.37 9.41
CA MET A 20 -15.17 1.57 8.25
C MET A 20 -13.90 0.79 8.60
N THR A 21 -12.94 1.38 9.31
CA THR A 21 -11.75 0.64 9.78
C THR A 21 -12.14 -0.57 10.63
N LYS A 22 -13.12 -0.41 11.54
CA LYS A 22 -13.65 -1.53 12.34
C LYS A 22 -14.31 -2.59 11.47
N LEU A 23 -15.01 -2.18 10.42
CA LEU A 23 -15.60 -3.09 9.45
C LEU A 23 -14.52 -3.90 8.73
N GLY A 24 -13.49 -3.25 8.18
CA GLY A 24 -12.38 -3.94 7.51
C GLY A 24 -11.70 -4.97 8.40
N MET A 25 -11.44 -4.63 9.67
CA MET A 25 -10.89 -5.58 10.64
C MET A 25 -11.83 -6.76 10.93
N ARG A 26 -13.15 -6.55 11.02
CA ARG A 26 -14.12 -7.64 11.22
C ARG A 26 -14.23 -8.53 10.00
N VAL A 27 -14.18 -7.95 8.80
CA VAL A 27 -14.21 -8.68 7.54
C VAL A 27 -13.01 -9.61 7.43
N ILE A 28 -11.79 -9.13 7.73
CA ILE A 28 -10.59 -9.97 7.67
C ILE A 28 -10.60 -11.06 8.75
N ARG A 29 -11.15 -10.78 9.94
CA ARG A 29 -11.31 -11.84 10.96
C ARG A 29 -12.31 -12.92 10.54
N ALA A 30 -13.34 -12.56 9.77
CA ALA A 30 -14.27 -13.51 9.17
C ALA A 30 -13.71 -14.16 7.89
N ASP A 31 -12.69 -13.55 7.28
CA ASP A 31 -12.05 -13.94 6.03
C ASP A 31 -10.52 -13.90 6.09
N PRO A 32 -9.87 -14.88 6.74
CA PRO A 32 -8.42 -14.93 6.75
C PRO A 32 -7.82 -15.19 5.36
N GLU A 33 -8.61 -15.63 4.35
CA GLU A 33 -8.11 -15.84 2.99
C GLU A 33 -7.63 -14.52 2.36
N LEU A 34 -8.19 -13.37 2.76
CA LEU A 34 -7.74 -12.06 2.27
C LEU A 34 -6.29 -11.74 2.67
N MET A 35 -5.83 -12.25 3.81
CA MET A 35 -4.44 -12.09 4.24
C MET A 35 -3.48 -12.93 3.39
N ILE A 36 -3.95 -14.05 2.83
CA ILE A 36 -3.14 -14.91 1.95
C ILE A 36 -2.74 -14.15 0.68
N TYR A 37 -3.63 -13.33 0.12
CA TYR A 37 -3.28 -12.45 -1.01
C TYR A 37 -2.13 -11.50 -0.67
N THR A 38 -2.19 -10.89 0.52
CA THR A 38 -1.16 -9.94 0.98
C THR A 38 0.16 -10.67 1.23
N LEU A 39 0.11 -11.89 1.80
CA LEU A 39 1.27 -12.74 2.01
C LEU A 39 1.95 -13.14 0.69
N ILE A 40 1.18 -13.56 -0.31
CA ILE A 40 1.73 -13.93 -1.62
C ILE A 40 2.32 -12.70 -2.31
N SER A 41 1.64 -11.54 -2.22
CA SER A 41 2.20 -10.27 -2.71
C SER A 41 3.55 -9.98 -2.06
N LEU A 42 3.65 -10.11 -0.74
CA LEU A 42 4.89 -9.89 -0.01
C LEU A 42 6.00 -10.83 -0.48
N ILE A 43 5.72 -12.14 -0.55
CA ILE A 43 6.69 -13.16 -0.97
C ILE A 43 7.20 -12.88 -2.39
N LEU A 44 6.29 -12.56 -3.33
CA LEU A 44 6.67 -12.28 -4.71
C LEU A 44 7.46 -10.97 -4.82
N SER A 45 7.07 -9.92 -4.11
CA SER A 45 7.81 -8.65 -4.08
C SER A 45 9.20 -8.82 -3.47
N VAL A 46 9.34 -9.61 -2.40
CA VAL A 46 10.65 -9.97 -1.83
C VAL A 46 11.46 -10.80 -2.80
N GLY A 47 10.84 -11.76 -3.51
CA GLY A 47 11.50 -12.54 -4.55
C GLY A 47 12.08 -11.67 -5.66
N VAL A 48 11.31 -10.68 -6.15
CA VAL A 48 11.80 -9.70 -7.14
C VAL A 48 12.95 -8.87 -6.56
N ALA A 49 12.84 -8.40 -5.31
CA ALA A 49 13.91 -7.65 -4.66
C ALA A 49 15.22 -8.47 -4.54
N LEU A 50 15.11 -9.76 -4.17
CA LEU A 50 16.26 -10.66 -4.09
C LEU A 50 16.89 -10.92 -5.47
N LEU A 51 16.08 -11.04 -6.53
CA LEU A 51 16.58 -11.16 -7.90
C LEU A 51 17.34 -9.91 -8.35
N VAL A 52 16.84 -8.72 -8.01
CA VAL A 52 17.51 -7.44 -8.29
C VAL A 52 18.84 -7.37 -7.53
N LEU A 53 18.84 -7.66 -6.23
CA LEU A 53 20.07 -7.68 -5.41
C LEU A 53 21.10 -8.67 -5.96
N SER A 54 20.66 -9.89 -6.30
CA SER A 54 21.53 -10.92 -6.87
C SER A 54 22.07 -10.50 -8.23
N GLY A 55 21.25 -9.84 -9.07
CA GLY A 55 21.67 -9.31 -10.36
C GLY A 55 22.68 -8.16 -10.23
N THR A 56 22.50 -7.27 -9.26
CA THR A 56 23.47 -6.19 -8.96
C THR A 56 24.80 -6.76 -8.48
N LEU A 57 24.79 -7.73 -7.57
CA LEU A 57 26.01 -8.40 -7.11
C LEU A 57 26.70 -9.17 -8.24
N GLY A 58 25.93 -9.88 -9.06
CA GLY A 58 26.45 -10.58 -10.24
C GLY A 58 27.10 -9.62 -11.23
N LEU A 59 26.48 -8.47 -11.49
CA LEU A 59 27.07 -7.44 -12.34
C LEU A 59 28.37 -6.90 -11.75
N SER A 60 28.44 -6.68 -10.43
CA SER A 60 29.65 -6.17 -9.77
C SER A 60 30.82 -7.16 -9.82
N ALA A 61 30.54 -8.46 -9.79
CA ALA A 61 31.56 -9.50 -9.93
C ALA A 61 32.15 -9.60 -11.35
N LEU A 62 31.49 -9.02 -12.35
CA LEU A 62 31.96 -8.98 -13.75
C LEU A 62 32.86 -7.77 -14.04
N VAL A 63 32.94 -6.81 -13.11
CA VAL A 63 33.84 -5.64 -13.20
C VAL A 63 35.15 -5.99 -12.46
N PRO A 64 36.30 -6.13 -13.13
CA PRO A 64 37.56 -6.44 -12.48
C PRO A 64 37.99 -5.31 -11.52
N GLU A 65 38.28 -5.61 -10.25
CA GLU A 65 38.80 -4.64 -9.26
C GLU A 65 40.18 -4.04 -9.62
N THR A 66 40.83 -4.54 -10.68
CA THR A 66 42.21 -4.19 -11.03
C THR A 66 42.30 -3.48 -12.39
N THR A 67 41.89 -2.22 -12.48
CA THR A 67 42.31 -1.40 -13.64
C THR A 67 42.45 0.07 -13.27
N ASP A 68 43.58 0.67 -13.65
CA ASP A 68 44.00 2.03 -13.34
C ASP A 68 42.91 3.07 -13.61
N ALA A 69 42.70 3.98 -12.64
CA ALA A 69 41.64 5.00 -12.58
C ALA A 69 41.66 6.06 -13.71
N ALA A 70 42.44 5.87 -14.77
CA ALA A 70 42.65 6.87 -15.83
C ALA A 70 42.10 6.47 -17.21
N SER A 71 41.68 5.22 -17.44
CA SER A 71 41.27 4.76 -18.79
C SER A 71 39.79 4.44 -18.99
N ASN A 72 38.97 4.34 -17.94
CA ASN A 72 37.70 3.58 -18.01
C ASN A 72 36.42 4.34 -17.59
N SER A 73 36.33 5.67 -17.79
CA SER A 73 35.10 6.42 -17.47
C SER A 73 33.84 5.80 -18.11
N ASN A 74 33.97 5.26 -19.32
CA ASN A 74 32.86 4.66 -20.05
C ASN A 74 32.38 3.32 -19.47
N GLU A 75 33.24 2.54 -18.81
CA GLU A 75 32.86 1.25 -18.22
C GLU A 75 32.20 1.43 -16.86
N GLU A 76 32.69 2.38 -16.05
CA GLU A 76 32.05 2.79 -14.80
C GLU A 76 30.65 3.37 -15.05
N ASP A 77 30.51 4.23 -16.07
CA ASP A 77 29.21 4.77 -16.48
C ASP A 77 28.26 3.67 -16.96
N ALA A 78 28.75 2.70 -17.75
CA ALA A 78 27.94 1.58 -18.22
C ALA A 78 27.45 0.68 -17.08
N PHE A 79 28.31 0.39 -16.10
CA PHE A 79 27.95 -0.37 -14.90
C PHE A 79 26.90 0.35 -14.05
N ALA A 80 27.08 1.66 -13.84
CA ALA A 80 26.12 2.50 -13.12
C ALA A 80 24.76 2.51 -13.81
N VAL A 81 24.73 2.72 -15.13
CA VAL A 81 23.50 2.70 -15.94
C VAL A 81 22.81 1.34 -15.88
N ALA A 82 23.56 0.24 -15.98
CA ALA A 82 23.00 -1.11 -15.90
C ALA A 82 22.40 -1.42 -14.51
N THR A 83 23.10 -1.03 -13.44
CA THR A 83 22.61 -1.19 -12.06
C THR A 83 21.34 -0.38 -11.80
N LEU A 84 21.32 0.89 -12.24
CA LEU A 84 20.13 1.75 -12.12
C LEU A 84 18.95 1.22 -12.95
N THR A 85 19.22 0.72 -14.15
CA THR A 85 18.20 0.11 -15.01
C THR A 85 17.59 -1.13 -14.37
N LEU A 86 18.42 -2.01 -13.80
CA LEU A 86 17.95 -3.20 -13.10
C LEU A 86 17.11 -2.85 -11.87
N ALA A 87 17.57 -1.88 -11.07
CA ALA A 87 16.81 -1.38 -9.92
C ALA A 87 15.46 -0.77 -10.34
N PHE A 88 15.44 0.01 -11.42
CA PHE A 88 14.23 0.60 -11.99
C PHE A 88 13.24 -0.47 -12.44
N LEU A 89 13.68 -1.46 -13.22
CA LEU A 89 12.83 -2.57 -13.68
C LEU A 89 12.31 -3.41 -12.50
N GLY A 90 13.16 -3.67 -11.51
CA GLY A 90 12.79 -4.34 -10.27
C GLY A 90 11.69 -3.60 -9.51
N TYR A 91 11.79 -2.28 -9.41
CA TYR A 91 10.79 -1.44 -8.79
C TYR A 91 9.45 -1.50 -9.54
N MET A 92 9.47 -1.45 -10.88
CA MET A 92 8.26 -1.60 -11.69
C MET A 92 7.61 -2.98 -11.51
N ALA A 93 8.40 -4.05 -11.49
CA ALA A 93 7.91 -5.40 -11.26
C ALA A 93 7.25 -5.54 -9.87
N ILE A 94 7.89 -5.02 -8.81
CA ILE A 94 7.29 -4.97 -7.47
C ILE A 94 5.98 -4.19 -7.47
N SER A 95 5.93 -3.04 -8.15
CA SER A 95 4.73 -2.21 -8.26
C SER A 95 3.58 -2.96 -8.95
N ILE A 96 3.84 -3.60 -10.09
CA ILE A 96 2.84 -4.39 -10.84
C ILE A 96 2.32 -5.55 -9.98
N VAL A 97 3.20 -6.30 -9.32
CA VAL A 97 2.82 -7.39 -8.39
C VAL A 97 1.91 -6.85 -7.28
N THR A 98 2.31 -5.75 -6.65
CA THR A 98 1.54 -5.13 -5.55
C THR A 98 0.15 -4.68 -6.01
N VAL A 99 0.06 -4.02 -7.18
CA VAL A 99 -1.22 -3.60 -7.76
C VAL A 99 -2.11 -4.79 -8.06
N PHE A 100 -1.55 -5.87 -8.62
CA PHE A 100 -2.32 -7.08 -8.95
C PHE A 100 -2.98 -7.68 -7.71
N TRP A 101 -2.22 -7.90 -6.64
CA TRP A 101 -2.77 -8.49 -5.42
C TRP A 101 -3.70 -7.53 -4.67
N ASN A 102 -3.41 -6.23 -4.67
CA ASN A 102 -4.35 -5.24 -4.14
C ASN A 102 -5.67 -5.25 -4.91
N SER A 103 -5.63 -5.42 -6.24
CA SER A 103 -6.83 -5.56 -7.07
C SER A 103 -7.63 -6.81 -6.70
N ALA A 104 -6.95 -7.94 -6.47
CA ALA A 104 -7.58 -9.19 -6.04
C ALA A 104 -8.23 -9.09 -4.66
N ILE A 105 -7.56 -8.42 -3.70
CA ILE A 105 -8.12 -8.16 -2.37
C ILE A 105 -9.35 -7.25 -2.49
N ILE A 106 -9.25 -6.15 -3.23
CA ILE A 106 -10.36 -5.20 -3.40
C ILE A 106 -11.57 -5.87 -4.07
N ALA A 107 -11.37 -6.70 -5.10
CA ALA A 107 -12.45 -7.42 -5.76
C ALA A 107 -13.17 -8.39 -4.80
N SER A 108 -12.40 -9.21 -4.07
CA SER A 108 -12.95 -10.18 -3.12
C SER A 108 -13.62 -9.49 -1.94
N ALA A 109 -12.98 -8.45 -1.40
CA ALA A 109 -13.53 -7.64 -0.31
C ALA A 109 -14.84 -6.97 -0.73
N TYR A 110 -14.90 -6.38 -1.93
CA TYR A 110 -16.10 -5.71 -2.42
C TYR A 110 -17.26 -6.70 -2.58
N GLU A 111 -17.02 -7.88 -3.16
CA GLU A 111 -18.03 -8.93 -3.28
C GLU A 111 -18.55 -9.35 -1.90
N ARG A 112 -17.64 -9.62 -0.95
CA ARG A 112 -18.00 -9.99 0.41
C ARG A 112 -18.76 -8.89 1.16
N LEU A 113 -18.36 -7.63 0.99
CA LEU A 113 -18.97 -6.47 1.63
C LEU A 113 -20.38 -6.17 1.08
N SER A 114 -20.58 -6.36 -0.22
CA SER A 114 -21.82 -6.02 -0.92
C SER A 114 -22.86 -7.14 -0.88
N SER A 115 -22.49 -8.37 -1.26
CA SER A 115 -23.42 -9.51 -1.32
C SER A 115 -23.47 -10.30 -0.01
N GLY A 116 -22.46 -10.14 0.86
CA GLY A 116 -22.31 -10.97 2.07
C GLY A 116 -21.92 -12.42 1.77
N SER A 117 -21.53 -12.72 0.52
CA SER A 117 -21.05 -14.04 0.12
C SER A 117 -19.64 -14.31 0.67
N ASN A 118 -19.19 -15.56 0.56
CA ASN A 118 -17.80 -15.95 0.83
C ASN A 118 -17.11 -16.22 -0.52
N PRO A 119 -16.52 -15.21 -1.18
CA PRO A 119 -15.83 -15.42 -2.44
C PRO A 119 -14.64 -16.37 -2.23
N SER A 120 -14.45 -17.32 -3.13
CA SER A 120 -13.29 -18.20 -3.08
C SER A 120 -12.00 -17.43 -3.36
N PHE A 121 -10.86 -17.92 -2.84
CA PHE A 121 -9.53 -17.40 -3.20
C PHE A 121 -9.28 -17.22 -4.72
N SER A 122 -9.86 -18.08 -5.57
CA SER A 122 -9.75 -17.96 -7.03
C SER A 122 -10.55 -16.79 -7.63
N PHE A 123 -11.58 -16.29 -6.93
CA PHE A 123 -12.43 -15.20 -7.41
C PHE A 123 -11.63 -13.90 -7.58
N GLY A 124 -10.90 -13.48 -6.54
CA GLY A 124 -10.07 -12.28 -6.59
C GLY A 124 -9.01 -12.34 -7.69
N ILE A 125 -8.35 -13.48 -7.83
CA ILE A 125 -7.33 -13.72 -8.87
C ILE A 125 -7.95 -13.62 -10.26
N LYS A 126 -9.13 -14.20 -10.48
CA LYS A 126 -9.83 -14.13 -11.76
C LYS A 126 -10.18 -12.69 -12.10
N LYS A 127 -10.74 -11.93 -11.16
CA LYS A 127 -11.12 -10.53 -11.36
C LYS A 127 -9.93 -9.62 -11.62
N ALA A 128 -8.83 -9.80 -10.88
CA ALA A 128 -7.59 -9.09 -11.15
C ALA A 128 -7.01 -9.46 -12.52
N SER A 129 -7.03 -10.74 -12.89
CA SER A 129 -6.54 -11.22 -14.19
C SER A 129 -7.34 -10.68 -15.38
N GLU A 130 -8.65 -10.47 -15.23
CA GLU A 130 -9.48 -9.81 -16.26
C GLU A 130 -9.03 -8.37 -16.54
N CYS A 131 -8.32 -7.74 -15.60
CA CYS A 131 -7.87 -6.34 -15.67
C CYS A 131 -6.34 -6.22 -15.86
N LEU A 132 -5.66 -7.31 -16.28
CA LEU A 132 -4.20 -7.37 -16.39
C LEU A 132 -3.58 -6.20 -17.19
N PRO A 133 -4.13 -5.79 -18.35
CA PRO A 133 -3.57 -4.67 -19.11
C PRO A 133 -3.61 -3.35 -18.33
N SER A 134 -4.73 -3.06 -17.66
CA SER A 134 -4.87 -1.87 -16.82
C SER A 134 -3.94 -1.92 -15.60
N ILE A 135 -3.81 -3.09 -14.97
CA ILE A 135 -2.89 -3.31 -13.84
C ILE A 135 -1.43 -3.10 -14.25
N PHE A 136 -1.04 -3.56 -15.44
CA PHE A 136 0.32 -3.39 -15.95
C PHE A 136 0.64 -1.91 -16.19
N ILE A 137 -0.25 -1.20 -16.90
CA ILE A 137 -0.09 0.23 -17.16
C ILE A 137 -0.08 1.03 -15.84
N TRP A 138 -1.01 0.72 -14.93
CA TRP A 138 -1.06 1.38 -13.62
C TRP A 138 0.17 1.07 -12.76
N GLY A 139 0.66 -0.16 -12.79
CA GLY A 139 1.87 -0.57 -12.07
C GLY A 139 3.09 0.22 -12.53
N ILE A 140 3.23 0.49 -13.83
CA ILE A 140 4.31 1.34 -14.37
C ILE A 140 4.13 2.80 -13.93
N ILE A 141 2.93 3.36 -14.02
CA ILE A 141 2.66 4.76 -13.62
C ILE A 141 2.91 4.94 -12.13
N SER A 142 2.30 4.10 -11.29
CA SER A 142 2.47 4.09 -9.84
C SER A 142 3.91 3.83 -9.44
N GLY A 143 4.60 2.93 -10.14
CA GLY A 143 6.00 2.64 -9.90
C GLY A 143 6.89 3.85 -10.19
N THR A 144 6.66 4.51 -11.33
CA THR A 144 7.43 5.69 -11.73
C THR A 144 7.23 6.84 -10.76
N VAL A 145 5.98 7.12 -10.38
CA VAL A 145 5.68 8.20 -9.41
C VAL A 145 6.19 7.84 -8.03
N GLY A 146 6.08 6.59 -7.59
CA GLY A 146 6.65 6.13 -6.32
C GLY A 146 8.16 6.33 -6.27
N LEU A 147 8.87 6.00 -7.35
CA LEU A 147 10.32 6.25 -7.44
C LEU A 147 10.64 7.76 -7.44
N PHE A 148 9.88 8.55 -8.19
CA PHE A 148 10.04 10.01 -8.23
C PHE A 148 9.88 10.65 -6.85
N LEU A 149 8.84 10.26 -6.11
CA LEU A 149 8.62 10.73 -4.73
C LEU A 149 9.76 10.30 -3.79
N LYS A 150 10.29 9.09 -3.95
CA LYS A 150 11.41 8.59 -3.14
C LYS A 150 12.73 9.32 -3.42
N ILE A 151 13.00 9.65 -4.69
CA ILE A 151 14.16 10.46 -5.07
C ILE A 151 14.04 11.87 -4.47
N LEU A 152 12.85 12.46 -4.57
CA LEU A 152 12.52 13.75 -4.00
C LEU A 152 12.75 13.78 -2.47
N GLU A 153 12.30 12.74 -1.76
CA GLU A 153 12.52 12.58 -0.31
C GLU A 153 14.02 12.51 0.04
N GLY A 154 14.81 11.74 -0.72
CA GLY A 154 16.26 11.61 -0.51
C GLY A 154 17.06 12.88 -0.78
N ILE A 155 16.56 13.78 -1.65
CA ILE A 155 17.16 15.10 -1.87
C ILE A 155 16.87 16.02 -0.67
N SER A 156 15.65 15.95 -0.12
CA SER A 156 15.24 16.79 1.01
C SER A 156 15.98 16.49 2.32
N GLU A 157 16.44 15.25 2.54
CA GLU A 157 17.18 14.87 3.77
C GLU A 157 18.60 15.45 3.82
N ASN A 158 19.20 15.78 2.67
CA ASN A 158 20.58 16.28 2.61
C ASN A 158 20.71 17.79 2.88
N GLU A 159 19.62 18.56 2.84
CA GLU A 159 19.64 19.99 3.14
C GLU A 159 19.41 20.26 4.62
N LYS A 160 20.47 20.56 5.38
CA LYS A 160 20.38 21.15 6.74
C LYS A 160 20.11 22.66 6.68
N SER A 161 19.19 23.09 5.84
CA SER A 161 18.86 24.51 5.62
C SER A 161 17.44 24.80 6.13
N PRO A 162 17.10 26.02 6.58
CA PRO A 162 15.71 26.44 6.83
C PRO A 162 14.77 26.25 5.62
N ILE A 163 15.32 26.05 4.42
CA ILE A 163 14.60 25.67 3.19
C ILE A 163 14.03 24.23 3.29
N ALA A 164 14.64 23.36 4.10
CA ALA A 164 14.24 21.96 4.24
C ALA A 164 12.85 21.80 4.86
N PHE A 165 12.42 22.72 5.74
CA PHE A 165 11.05 22.71 6.26
C PHE A 165 10.03 22.98 5.15
N PHE A 166 10.33 23.90 4.24
CA PHE A 166 9.48 24.16 3.07
C PHE A 166 9.49 23.00 2.08
N ALA A 167 10.66 22.40 1.81
CA ALA A 167 10.77 21.21 0.98
C ALA A 167 9.93 20.06 1.54
N MET A 168 10.06 19.76 2.84
CA MET A 168 9.26 18.73 3.53
C MET A 168 7.76 18.98 3.41
N PHE A 169 7.32 20.24 3.59
CA PHE A 169 5.91 20.59 3.46
C PHE A 169 5.38 20.41 2.03
N ILE A 170 6.19 20.76 1.02
CA ILE A 170 5.86 20.55 -0.39
C ILE A 170 5.77 19.05 -0.70
N HIS A 171 6.72 18.24 -0.21
CA HIS A 171 6.67 16.78 -0.36
C HIS A 171 5.42 16.18 0.27
N PHE A 172 5.05 16.64 1.47
CA PHE A 172 3.84 16.21 2.14
C PHE A 172 2.58 16.54 1.32
N ILE A 173 2.47 17.77 0.79
CA ILE A 173 1.33 18.16 -0.05
C ILE A 173 1.28 17.35 -1.34
N LEU A 174 2.41 17.17 -2.02
CA LEU A 174 2.48 16.38 -3.26
C LEU A 174 2.10 14.93 -3.01
N GLY A 175 2.59 14.33 -1.91
CA GLY A 175 2.24 12.98 -1.50
C GLY A 175 0.75 12.86 -1.16
N ALA A 176 0.19 13.81 -0.41
CA ALA A 176 -1.23 13.84 -0.06
C ALA A 176 -2.11 14.04 -1.30
N ALA A 177 -1.71 14.92 -2.23
CA ALA A 177 -2.40 15.14 -3.49
C ALA A 177 -2.37 13.88 -4.37
N TRP A 178 -1.22 13.21 -4.49
CA TRP A 178 -1.10 11.94 -5.20
C TRP A 178 -1.97 10.86 -4.56
N TRP A 179 -1.94 10.74 -3.24
CA TRP A 179 -2.78 9.79 -2.51
C TRP A 179 -4.26 10.03 -2.76
N ALA A 180 -4.74 11.27 -2.62
CA ALA A 180 -6.14 11.64 -2.89
C ALA A 180 -6.54 11.39 -4.36
N LEU A 181 -5.66 11.74 -5.29
CA LEU A 181 -5.89 11.56 -6.72
C LEU A 181 -6.00 10.08 -7.09
N THR A 182 -5.24 9.20 -6.45
CA THR A 182 -5.11 7.79 -6.82
C THR A 182 -5.91 6.82 -5.96
N PHE A 183 -6.53 7.32 -4.89
CA PHE A 183 -7.16 6.50 -3.85
C PHE A 183 -8.14 5.45 -4.41
N PHE A 184 -8.98 5.85 -5.37
CA PHE A 184 -10.01 5.01 -5.98
C PHE A 184 -9.64 4.43 -7.35
N VAL A 185 -8.42 4.64 -7.84
CA VAL A 185 -8.00 4.15 -9.16
C VAL A 185 -8.08 2.63 -9.24
N VAL A 186 -7.52 1.91 -8.27
CA VAL A 186 -7.56 0.45 -8.25
C VAL A 186 -8.98 -0.11 -8.14
N PRO A 187 -9.84 0.36 -7.20
CA PRO A 187 -11.25 -0.01 -7.18
C PRO A 187 -11.98 0.22 -8.51
N MET A 188 -11.81 1.39 -9.14
CA MET A 188 -12.46 1.68 -10.44
C MET A 188 -11.99 0.72 -11.54
N MET A 189 -10.69 0.44 -11.61
CA MET A 189 -10.16 -0.49 -12.62
C MET A 189 -10.72 -1.90 -12.44
N VAL A 190 -10.73 -2.43 -11.21
CA VAL A 190 -11.07 -3.84 -10.98
C VAL A 190 -12.57 -4.10 -10.88
N LEU A 191 -13.35 -3.14 -10.37
CA LEU A 191 -14.79 -3.29 -10.14
C LEU A 191 -15.62 -2.79 -11.32
N ASP A 192 -15.25 -1.65 -11.90
CA ASP A 192 -15.97 -1.05 -13.04
C ASP A 192 -15.36 -1.40 -14.40
N LYS A 193 -14.17 -2.00 -14.43
CA LYS A 193 -13.39 -2.23 -15.66
C LYS A 193 -13.07 -0.95 -16.43
N HIS A 194 -12.97 0.18 -15.73
CA HIS A 194 -12.53 1.44 -16.32
C HIS A 194 -11.06 1.38 -16.75
N GLY A 195 -10.72 2.17 -17.78
CA GLY A 195 -9.34 2.41 -18.15
C GLY A 195 -8.58 3.15 -17.04
N VAL A 196 -7.24 3.04 -17.05
CA VAL A 196 -6.38 3.70 -16.06
C VAL A 196 -6.57 5.22 -16.05
N PHE A 197 -6.63 5.83 -17.24
CA PHE A 197 -6.78 7.28 -17.38
C PHE A 197 -8.18 7.77 -16.97
N ASP A 198 -9.24 7.03 -17.31
CA ASP A 198 -10.60 7.36 -16.88
C ASP A 198 -10.73 7.28 -15.35
N SER A 199 -10.08 6.28 -14.76
CA SER A 199 -10.00 6.10 -13.31
C SER A 199 -9.24 7.25 -12.64
N LEU A 200 -8.14 7.71 -13.23
CA LEU A 200 -7.38 8.87 -12.73
C LEU A 200 -8.16 10.18 -12.80
N GLN A 201 -8.97 10.38 -13.84
CA GLN A 201 -9.81 11.57 -13.98
C GLN A 201 -11.01 11.56 -13.03
N SER A 202 -11.56 10.37 -12.74
CA SER A 202 -12.78 10.22 -11.94
C SER A 202 -12.51 10.09 -10.43
N SER A 203 -11.34 9.54 -10.05
CA SER A 203 -10.97 9.28 -8.65
C SER A 203 -11.00 10.53 -7.75
N PRO A 204 -10.45 11.71 -8.17
CA PRO A 204 -10.50 12.92 -7.35
C PRO A 204 -11.92 13.36 -6.98
N LYS A 205 -12.90 13.17 -7.87
CA LYS A 205 -14.29 13.55 -7.62
C LYS A 205 -14.92 12.66 -6.56
N LEU A 206 -14.74 11.34 -6.65
CA LEU A 206 -15.20 10.43 -5.58
C LEU A 206 -14.46 10.70 -4.26
N PHE A 207 -13.19 11.08 -4.33
CA PHE A 207 -12.39 11.41 -3.16
C PHE A 207 -12.88 12.68 -2.45
N SER A 208 -13.13 13.76 -3.18
CA SER A 208 -13.64 15.02 -2.61
C SER A 208 -15.00 14.82 -1.94
N ASP A 209 -15.83 13.96 -2.52
CA ASP A 209 -17.14 13.59 -2.03
C ASP A 209 -17.08 12.84 -0.69
N THR A 210 -15.99 12.11 -0.43
CA THR A 210 -15.80 11.24 0.74
C THR A 210 -14.55 11.57 1.56
N TRP A 211 -14.03 12.81 1.44
CA TRP A 211 -12.73 13.21 1.99
C TRP A 211 -12.60 12.88 3.49
N GLY A 212 -13.60 13.25 4.29
CA GLY A 212 -13.58 13.04 5.75
C GLY A 212 -13.64 11.56 6.13
N GLU A 213 -14.45 10.78 5.42
CA GLU A 213 -14.54 9.33 5.58
C GLU A 213 -13.24 8.62 5.20
N ASN A 214 -12.60 9.03 4.09
CA ASN A 214 -11.33 8.47 3.63
C ASN A 214 -10.20 8.73 4.64
N ILE A 215 -10.10 9.97 5.15
CA ILE A 215 -9.16 10.32 6.22
C ILE A 215 -9.45 9.54 7.49
N GLY A 216 -10.72 9.48 7.93
CA GLY A 216 -11.08 8.75 9.14
C GLY A 216 -10.76 7.26 9.05
N ALA A 217 -10.96 6.64 7.89
CA ALA A 217 -10.67 5.23 7.67
C ALA A 217 -9.17 4.93 7.60
N THR A 218 -8.43 5.73 6.83
CA THR A 218 -6.98 5.54 6.63
C THR A 218 -6.21 5.95 7.88
N GLY A 219 -6.57 7.09 8.49
CA GLY A 219 -6.04 7.52 9.77
C GLY A 219 -6.42 6.55 10.90
N GLY A 220 -7.63 6.00 10.89
CA GLY A 220 -8.05 4.95 11.82
C GLY A 220 -7.19 3.71 11.74
N VAL A 221 -6.87 3.23 10.52
CA VAL A 221 -5.92 2.12 10.30
C VAL A 221 -4.56 2.48 10.88
N GLY A 222 -4.01 3.64 10.51
CA GLY A 222 -2.69 4.08 10.94
C GLY A 222 -2.55 4.21 12.46
N VAL A 223 -3.54 4.81 13.14
CA VAL A 223 -3.53 4.96 14.60
C VAL A 223 -3.59 3.59 15.29
N ILE A 224 -4.48 2.70 14.86
CA ILE A 224 -4.59 1.36 15.47
C ILE A 224 -3.32 0.55 15.19
N GLN A 225 -2.76 0.63 13.98
CA GLN A 225 -1.50 -0.02 13.63
C GLN A 225 -0.35 0.48 14.51
N PHE A 226 -0.20 1.80 14.64
CA PHE A 226 0.82 2.42 15.48
C PHE A 226 0.72 1.96 16.94
N LEU A 227 -0.48 2.00 17.53
CA LEU A 227 -0.70 1.54 18.90
C LEU A 227 -0.42 0.04 19.06
N SER A 228 -0.80 -0.77 18.07
CA SER A 228 -0.55 -2.22 18.08
C SER A 228 0.95 -2.52 18.01
N THR A 229 1.69 -1.81 17.15
CA THR A 229 3.15 -1.93 17.03
C THR A 229 3.85 -1.46 18.31
N LEU A 230 3.42 -0.33 18.90
CA LEU A 230 3.98 0.18 20.14
C LEU A 230 3.79 -0.81 21.30
N LEU A 231 2.59 -1.39 21.42
CA LEU A 231 2.28 -2.40 22.42
C LEU A 231 3.15 -3.65 22.22
N CYS A 232 3.29 -4.10 20.97
CA CYS A 232 4.14 -5.25 20.62
C CYS A 232 5.60 -5.04 21.03
N ILE A 233 6.18 -3.88 20.70
CA ILE A 233 7.53 -3.52 21.09
C ILE A 233 7.65 -3.51 22.61
N SER A 234 6.70 -2.89 23.31
CA SER A 234 6.69 -2.78 24.78
C SER A 234 6.70 -4.15 25.46
N ILE A 235 5.95 -5.13 24.95
CA ILE A 235 5.91 -6.51 25.46
C ILE A 235 7.23 -7.25 25.23
N CYS A 236 7.98 -6.89 24.19
CA CYS A 236 9.25 -7.55 23.84
C CYS A 236 10.47 -6.93 24.54
N ILE A 237 10.38 -5.71 25.08
CA ILE A 237 11.47 -5.04 25.82
C ILE A 237 12.12 -5.94 26.91
N PRO A 238 11.36 -6.68 27.74
CA PRO A 238 11.95 -7.55 28.76
C PRO A 238 12.92 -8.61 28.22
N LEU A 239 12.75 -9.06 26.97
CA LEU A 239 13.60 -10.10 26.36
C LEU A 239 15.05 -9.63 26.19
N PHE A 240 15.28 -8.34 26.02
CA PHE A 240 16.63 -7.78 25.86
C PHE A 240 17.45 -7.82 27.15
N PHE A 241 16.82 -8.04 28.30
CA PHE A 241 17.51 -8.14 29.59
C PHE A 241 17.89 -9.58 29.96
N LEU A 242 17.59 -10.57 29.11
CA LEU A 242 17.86 -12.00 29.35
C LEU A 242 19.23 -12.48 28.84
N GLY A 243 20.16 -11.55 28.54
CA GLY A 243 21.48 -11.85 27.97
C GLY A 243 21.47 -12.05 26.45
N ASP A 244 22.59 -12.51 25.88
CA ASP A 244 22.81 -12.54 24.43
C ASP A 244 21.75 -13.35 23.65
N TYR A 245 21.36 -14.52 24.17
CA TYR A 245 20.29 -15.34 23.57
C TYR A 245 18.92 -14.64 23.64
N GLY A 246 18.67 -13.88 24.71
CA GLY A 246 17.46 -13.08 24.89
C GLY A 246 17.37 -11.94 23.88
N VAL A 247 18.49 -11.27 23.60
CA VAL A 247 18.57 -10.21 22.59
C VAL A 247 18.28 -10.76 21.19
N ILE A 248 18.92 -11.87 20.80
CA ILE A 248 18.70 -12.48 19.47
C ILE A 248 17.24 -12.90 19.33
N PHE A 249 16.69 -13.61 20.32
CA PHE A 249 15.30 -14.05 20.31
C PHE A 249 14.34 -12.85 20.29
N GLY A 250 14.62 -11.81 21.07
CA GLY A 250 13.83 -10.58 21.12
C GLY A 250 13.76 -9.86 19.76
N ILE A 251 14.90 -9.73 19.06
CA ILE A 251 14.95 -9.13 17.73
C ILE A 251 14.12 -9.95 16.74
N VAL A 252 14.34 -11.27 16.68
CA VAL A 252 13.61 -12.16 15.75
C VAL A 252 12.10 -12.10 16.01
N LEU A 253 11.70 -12.14 17.29
CA LEU A 253 10.29 -12.08 17.68
C LEU A 253 9.66 -10.73 17.32
N ILE A 254 10.32 -9.61 17.58
CA ILE A 254 9.83 -8.27 17.23
C ILE A 254 9.64 -8.16 15.72
N LEU A 255 10.64 -8.55 14.92
CA LEU A 255 10.55 -8.49 13.46
C LEU A 255 9.39 -9.34 12.94
N PHE A 256 9.22 -10.55 13.47
CA PHE A 256 8.12 -11.43 13.12
C PHE A 256 6.75 -10.83 13.45
N LEU A 257 6.57 -10.31 14.67
CA LEU A 257 5.30 -9.72 15.11
C LEU A 257 4.97 -8.43 14.37
N ILE A 258 5.96 -7.54 14.15
CA ILE A 258 5.77 -6.34 13.32
C ILE A 258 5.39 -6.73 11.89
N GLY A 259 6.00 -7.77 11.34
CA GLY A 259 5.63 -8.33 10.03
C GLY A 259 4.17 -8.78 9.98
N LEU A 260 3.70 -9.54 10.97
CA LEU A 260 2.30 -9.98 11.06
C LEU A 260 1.32 -8.81 11.23
N ILE A 261 1.64 -7.85 12.10
CA ILE A 261 0.84 -6.63 12.30
C ILE A 261 0.74 -5.87 10.99
N SER A 262 1.87 -5.63 10.32
CA SER A 262 1.90 -4.90 9.05
C SER A 262 1.11 -5.62 7.97
N LEU A 263 1.25 -6.95 7.87
CA LEU A 263 0.49 -7.76 6.92
C LEU A 263 -1.02 -7.62 7.15
N PHE A 264 -1.47 -7.73 8.41
CA PHE A 264 -2.87 -7.53 8.77
C PHE A 264 -3.39 -6.14 8.37
N PHE A 265 -2.68 -5.07 8.76
CA PHE A 265 -3.15 -3.70 8.50
C PHE A 265 -3.07 -3.28 7.03
N VAL A 266 -2.12 -3.81 6.25
CA VAL A 266 -2.09 -3.63 4.79
C VAL A 266 -3.32 -4.29 4.15
N THR A 267 -3.70 -5.49 4.59
CA THR A 267 -4.95 -6.11 4.12
C THR A 267 -6.17 -5.27 4.53
N VAL A 268 -6.21 -4.75 5.77
CA VAL A 268 -7.31 -3.88 6.26
C VAL A 268 -7.43 -2.62 5.40
N ASP A 269 -6.33 -1.98 5.02
CA ASP A 269 -6.35 -0.79 4.15
C ASP A 269 -7.00 -1.12 2.78
N SER A 270 -6.60 -2.22 2.16
CA SER A 270 -7.17 -2.68 0.89
C SER A 270 -8.67 -2.99 0.99
N VAL A 271 -9.12 -3.62 2.08
CA VAL A 271 -10.54 -3.87 2.35
C VAL A 271 -11.30 -2.55 2.60
N ASN A 272 -10.70 -1.61 3.33
CA ASN A 272 -11.30 -0.31 3.60
C ASN A 272 -11.50 0.47 2.31
N ARG A 273 -10.55 0.44 1.37
CA ARG A 273 -10.72 1.06 0.04
C ARG A 273 -11.93 0.49 -0.71
N ALA A 274 -12.15 -0.82 -0.64
CA ALA A 274 -13.35 -1.43 -1.22
C ALA A 274 -14.65 -0.93 -0.54
N SER A 275 -14.65 -0.83 0.79
CA SER A 275 -15.82 -0.33 1.55
C SER A 275 -16.12 1.15 1.29
N LEU A 276 -15.08 1.99 1.22
CA LEU A 276 -15.19 3.42 0.93
C LEU A 276 -15.63 3.63 -0.50
N TYR A 277 -15.18 2.79 -1.43
CA TYR A 277 -15.61 2.86 -2.81
C TYR A 277 -17.09 2.50 -2.98
N TYR A 278 -17.56 1.47 -2.27
CA TYR A 278 -19.00 1.15 -2.20
C TYR A 278 -19.80 2.35 -1.67
N TYR A 279 -19.35 2.96 -0.57
CA TYR A 279 -19.99 4.13 0.02
C TYR A 279 -19.96 5.35 -0.90
N ALA A 280 -18.84 5.63 -1.56
CA ALA A 280 -18.70 6.73 -2.50
C ALA A 280 -19.67 6.60 -3.69
N LYS A 281 -19.95 5.36 -4.14
CA LYS A 281 -20.88 5.10 -5.25
C LYS A 281 -22.35 5.11 -4.85
N THR A 282 -22.68 4.43 -3.77
CA THR A 282 -24.08 4.19 -3.37
C THR A 282 -24.60 5.27 -2.44
N GLY A 283 -23.71 5.94 -1.70
CA GLY A 283 -24.06 6.77 -0.55
C GLY A 283 -24.53 5.96 0.66
N GLU A 284 -24.51 4.63 0.58
CA GLU A 284 -24.95 3.71 1.60
C GLU A 284 -23.78 2.87 2.09
N MET A 285 -23.92 2.36 3.31
CA MET A 285 -22.93 1.45 3.88
C MET A 285 -23.05 0.07 3.24
N PRO A 286 -21.94 -0.69 3.11
CA PRO A 286 -22.04 -2.05 2.64
C PRO A 286 -22.95 -2.87 3.58
N PRO A 287 -23.87 -3.70 3.06
CA PRO A 287 -24.82 -4.48 3.87
C PRO A 287 -24.13 -5.33 4.96
N MET A 288 -22.89 -5.74 4.72
CA MET A 288 -22.08 -6.47 5.69
C MET A 288 -21.83 -5.70 7.00
N ALA A 289 -21.89 -4.36 6.96
CA ALA A 289 -21.72 -3.52 8.13
C ALA A 289 -22.84 -3.71 9.17
N GLU A 290 -24.08 -3.80 8.69
CA GLU A 290 -25.26 -4.06 9.52
C GLU A 290 -25.21 -5.48 10.10
N LYS A 291 -24.89 -6.49 9.29
CA LYS A 291 -24.70 -7.88 9.74
C LYS A 291 -23.64 -8.00 10.84
N MET A 292 -22.62 -7.16 10.79
CA MET A 292 -21.55 -7.12 11.77
C MET A 292 -21.87 -6.23 12.97
N GLY A 293 -23.06 -5.64 13.06
CA GLY A 293 -23.46 -4.78 14.18
C GLY A 293 -22.69 -3.46 14.25
N ILE A 294 -22.26 -2.90 13.12
CA ILE A 294 -21.65 -1.57 13.04
C ILE A 294 -22.73 -0.59 12.59
N VAL A 295 -23.23 0.20 13.53
CA VAL A 295 -24.23 1.25 13.28
C VAL A 295 -23.50 2.56 12.95
N PHE A 296 -23.87 3.21 11.85
CA PHE A 296 -23.22 4.41 11.33
C PHE A 296 -23.87 5.69 11.83
#